data_AF-A0A0S2W0Q3-F1
#
_entry.id   AF-A0A0S2W0Q3-F1
#
_cell.length_a   1.000
_cell.length_b   1.000
_cell.length_c   1.000
_cell.angle_alpha   90.00
_cell.angle_beta   90.00
_cell.angle_gamma   90.00
#
_symmetry.space_group_name_H-M   'P 1'
#
loop_
_entity.id
_entity.type
_entity.pdbx_description
1 polymer ?
#
loop_
_entity_poly.entity_id
_entity_poly.type
_entity_poly.pdbx_seq_one_letter_code
_entity_poly.pdbx_strand_id
1 'polypeptide(L)'
;MAAETANYGLKKPSAEDFYNIEDFNWNADVIDAELAKRAELGEDGRVPAAQLPAMDFDPAGSAAAVQTALSGHTGDNVRHLTAAERTAWNAKAAGDHTHTAAQVGAVPTTRKVNGKALSADVTLAAADVGAAAAGHSHAASGVTAGTLAGKVNANASAAGTLTAAQVRDISVGTAELTPGTSALVTGSLYFVYE
;
A
#
# COMPACT_ATOMS: atom_id res chain seq x y z
N MET A 1 -48.59 72.67 -28.58
CA MET A 1 -47.93 71.54 -29.29
C MET A 1 -46.44 71.87 -29.39
N ALA A 2 -45.53 70.91 -29.26
CA ALA A 2 -44.09 71.19 -29.43
C ALA A 2 -43.80 71.62 -30.89
N ALA A 3 -43.02 72.69 -31.06
CA ALA A 3 -42.71 73.28 -32.37
C ALA A 3 -41.80 72.39 -33.25
N GLU A 4 -41.13 71.40 -32.66
CA GLU A 4 -40.15 70.54 -33.34
C GLU A 4 -40.37 69.04 -33.05
N THR A 5 -39.76 68.17 -33.86
CA THR A 5 -39.67 66.72 -33.60
C THR A 5 -38.59 66.39 -32.55
N ALA A 6 -38.81 65.32 -31.78
CA ALA A 6 -37.96 65.01 -30.62
C ALA A 6 -36.58 64.44 -30.97
N ASN A 7 -36.47 63.68 -32.07
CA ASN A 7 -35.25 62.94 -32.40
C ASN A 7 -34.27 63.76 -33.24
N TYR A 8 -34.81 64.60 -34.14
CA TYR A 8 -34.04 65.28 -35.18
C TYR A 8 -34.34 66.77 -35.26
N GLY A 9 -35.12 67.35 -34.34
CA GLY A 9 -35.38 68.79 -34.31
C GLY A 9 -36.18 69.35 -35.49
N LEU A 10 -36.76 68.49 -36.35
CA LEU A 10 -37.52 68.94 -37.53
C LEU A 10 -38.69 69.84 -37.14
N LYS A 11 -38.81 71.00 -37.79
CA LYS A 11 -39.90 71.96 -37.56
C LYS A 11 -41.24 71.35 -37.96
N LYS A 12 -42.24 71.44 -37.08
CA LYS A 12 -43.61 70.95 -37.32
C LYS A 12 -44.50 72.10 -37.78
N PRO A 13 -45.32 71.91 -38.82
CA PRO A 13 -46.29 72.92 -39.22
C PRO A 13 -47.37 73.08 -38.13
N SER A 14 -47.69 74.33 -37.78
CA SER A 14 -48.84 74.70 -36.97
C SER A 14 -50.13 74.71 -37.80
N ALA A 15 -51.29 74.74 -37.15
CA ALA A 15 -52.58 74.82 -37.83
C ALA A 15 -52.78 76.14 -38.60
N GLU A 16 -51.98 77.15 -38.28
CA GLU A 16 -52.02 78.49 -38.87
C GLU A 16 -50.83 78.75 -39.81
N ASP A 17 -49.92 77.79 -39.97
CA ASP A 17 -48.73 77.93 -40.81
C ASP A 17 -49.07 77.73 -42.29
N PHE A 18 -48.65 78.68 -43.13
CA PHE A 18 -48.58 78.51 -44.58
C PHE A 18 -47.24 77.87 -44.96
N TYR A 19 -47.19 77.23 -46.13
CA TYR A 19 -45.98 76.55 -46.59
C TYR A 19 -44.78 77.52 -46.68
N ASN A 20 -43.78 77.32 -45.81
CA ASN A 20 -42.52 78.04 -45.82
C ASN A 20 -41.40 77.18 -46.43
N ILE A 21 -40.88 77.64 -47.58
CA ILE A 21 -39.81 76.95 -48.32
C ILE A 21 -38.52 76.88 -47.49
N GLU A 22 -38.23 77.88 -46.66
CA GLU A 22 -37.02 77.90 -45.83
C GLU A 22 -37.07 76.80 -44.76
N ASP A 23 -38.21 76.62 -44.12
CA ASP A 23 -38.40 75.57 -43.11
C ASP A 23 -38.38 74.17 -43.74
N PHE A 24 -38.93 74.02 -44.95
CA PHE A 24 -38.88 72.77 -45.70
C PHE A 24 -37.44 72.40 -46.07
N ASN A 25 -36.68 73.33 -46.64
CA ASN A 25 -35.29 73.08 -47.04
C ASN A 25 -34.42 72.77 -45.81
N TRP A 26 -34.60 73.51 -44.71
CA TRP A 26 -33.89 73.23 -43.46
C TRP A 26 -34.19 71.82 -42.93
N ASN A 27 -35.47 71.42 -42.90
CA ASN A 27 -35.85 70.06 -42.51
C ASN A 27 -35.25 69.01 -43.46
N ALA A 28 -35.21 69.28 -44.77
CA ALA A 28 -34.63 68.38 -45.77
C ALA A 28 -33.12 68.18 -45.56
N ASP A 29 -32.38 69.26 -45.28
CA ASP A 29 -30.94 69.20 -44.98
C ASP A 29 -30.66 68.40 -43.71
N VAL A 30 -31.49 68.59 -42.67
CA VAL A 30 -31.37 67.81 -41.42
C VAL A 30 -31.64 66.33 -41.67
N ILE A 31 -32.66 65.99 -42.46
CA ILE A 31 -32.96 64.60 -42.81
C ILE A 31 -31.81 63.96 -43.59
N ASP A 32 -31.26 64.66 -44.58
CA ASP A 32 -30.14 64.16 -45.40
C ASP A 32 -28.89 63.91 -44.54
N ALA A 33 -28.53 64.87 -43.69
CA ALA A 33 -27.40 64.75 -42.78
C ALA A 33 -27.53 63.58 -41.79
N GLU A 34 -28.73 63.31 -41.28
CA GLU A 34 -28.99 62.18 -40.38
C GLU A 34 -29.06 60.84 -41.12
N LEU A 35 -29.57 60.82 -42.35
CA LEU A 35 -29.60 59.63 -43.19
C LEU A 35 -28.18 59.17 -43.54
N ALA A 36 -27.29 60.12 -43.85
CA ALA A 36 -25.88 59.86 -44.16
C ALA A 36 -25.09 59.21 -42.99
N LYS A 37 -25.58 59.33 -41.74
CA LYS A 37 -24.96 58.70 -40.56
C LYS A 37 -25.38 57.24 -40.36
N ARG A 38 -26.41 56.77 -41.06
CA ARG A 38 -26.90 55.40 -40.94
C ARG A 38 -26.06 54.47 -41.79
N ALA A 39 -25.83 53.26 -41.30
CA ALA A 39 -25.21 52.21 -42.09
C ALA A 39 -26.13 51.83 -43.26
N GLU A 40 -25.54 51.64 -44.44
CA GLU A 40 -26.27 51.09 -45.58
C GLU A 40 -26.42 49.58 -45.41
N LEU A 41 -27.51 49.03 -45.92
CA LEU A 41 -27.72 47.58 -45.99
C LEU A 41 -27.32 47.09 -47.39
N GLY A 42 -26.60 45.97 -47.44
CA GLY A 42 -26.38 45.23 -48.67
C GLY A 42 -27.65 44.56 -49.18
N GLU A 43 -27.54 43.93 -50.35
CA GLU A 43 -28.65 43.22 -51.01
C GLU A 43 -29.23 42.08 -50.14
N ASP A 44 -28.44 41.57 -49.20
CA ASP A 44 -28.83 40.55 -48.23
C ASP A 44 -29.48 41.11 -46.95
N GLY A 45 -29.69 42.43 -46.87
CA GLY A 45 -30.28 43.12 -45.73
C GLY A 45 -29.34 43.27 -44.53
N ARG A 46 -28.02 43.10 -44.70
CA ARG A 46 -27.03 43.28 -43.62
C ARG A 46 -26.12 44.46 -43.88
N VAL A 47 -25.57 45.02 -42.81
CA VAL A 47 -24.52 46.05 -42.90
C VAL A 47 -23.26 45.41 -43.51
N PRO A 48 -22.71 45.94 -44.62
CA PRO A 48 -21.49 45.44 -45.22
C PRO A 48 -20.33 45.44 -44.22
N ALA A 49 -19.46 44.42 -44.30
CA ALA A 49 -18.33 44.26 -43.39
C ALA A 49 -17.39 45.49 -43.34
N ALA A 50 -17.31 46.25 -44.43
CA ALA A 50 -16.50 47.48 -44.50
C ALA A 50 -17.02 48.63 -43.62
N GLN A 51 -18.31 48.62 -43.26
CA GLN A 51 -18.93 49.61 -42.35
C GLN A 51 -18.90 49.16 -40.89
N LEU A 52 -18.53 47.90 -40.63
CA LEU A 52 -18.38 47.40 -39.28
C LEU A 52 -17.01 47.82 -38.72
N PRO A 53 -16.93 48.21 -37.45
CA PRO A 53 -15.65 48.40 -36.77
C PRO A 53 -14.79 47.14 -36.89
N ALA A 54 -13.46 47.31 -36.96
CA ALA A 54 -12.54 46.19 -36.87
C ALA A 54 -12.78 45.45 -35.54
N MET A 55 -13.24 44.20 -35.64
CA MET A 55 -13.43 43.33 -34.50
C MET A 55 -12.11 42.62 -34.23
N ASP A 56 -11.47 42.89 -33.10
CA ASP A 56 -10.26 42.19 -32.61
C ASP A 56 -10.55 40.74 -32.16
N PHE A 57 -11.59 40.12 -32.71
CA PHE A 57 -11.85 38.71 -32.48
C PHE A 57 -10.69 37.92 -33.10
N ASP A 58 -10.11 37.03 -32.31
CA ASP A 58 -9.18 36.03 -32.81
C ASP A 58 -9.89 35.34 -33.99
N PRO A 59 -9.37 35.50 -35.22
CA PRO A 59 -10.06 34.99 -36.39
C PRO A 59 -10.18 33.47 -36.29
N ALA A 60 -10.86 32.85 -37.25
CA ALA A 60 -11.01 31.40 -37.38
C ALA A 60 -9.73 30.56 -37.12
N GLY A 61 -8.53 31.16 -37.12
CA GLY A 61 -7.26 30.61 -36.67
C GLY A 61 -7.27 29.96 -35.27
N SER A 62 -7.87 30.55 -34.23
CA SER A 62 -7.93 29.89 -32.92
C SER A 62 -8.83 28.66 -32.91
N ALA A 63 -9.99 28.75 -33.55
CA ALA A 63 -10.89 27.61 -33.71
C ALA A 63 -10.22 26.49 -34.54
N ALA A 64 -9.51 26.86 -35.62
CA ALA A 64 -8.75 25.92 -36.44
C ALA A 64 -7.56 25.31 -35.69
N ALA A 65 -6.87 26.07 -34.84
CA ALA A 65 -5.79 25.59 -34.00
C ALA A 65 -6.29 24.61 -32.95
N VAL A 66 -7.42 24.92 -32.29
CA VAL A 66 -8.11 24.01 -31.36
C VAL A 66 -8.55 22.73 -32.08
N GLN A 67 -9.14 22.86 -33.27
CA GLN A 67 -9.55 21.70 -34.07
C GLN A 67 -8.34 20.82 -34.45
N THR A 68 -7.23 21.44 -34.84
CA THR A 68 -5.97 20.75 -35.16
C THR A 68 -5.42 20.02 -33.93
N ALA A 69 -5.39 20.67 -32.78
CA ALA A 69 -4.95 20.08 -31.52
C ALA A 69 -5.85 18.91 -31.11
N LEU A 70 -7.17 19.05 -31.27
CA LEU A 70 -8.12 17.99 -30.96
C LEU A 70 -7.95 16.78 -31.90
N SER A 71 -7.84 17.01 -33.21
CA SER A 71 -7.58 15.96 -34.19
C SER A 71 -6.27 15.22 -33.90
N GLY A 72 -5.20 15.96 -33.58
CA GLY A 72 -3.93 15.40 -33.14
C GLY A 72 -4.08 14.55 -31.87
N HIS A 73 -4.79 15.08 -30.87
CA HIS A 73 -5.07 14.35 -29.63
C HIS A 73 -5.85 13.06 -29.88
N THR A 74 -6.91 13.09 -30.70
CA THR A 74 -7.75 11.90 -30.97
C THR A 74 -7.06 10.82 -31.80
N GLY A 75 -6.05 11.21 -32.60
CA GLY A 75 -5.23 10.26 -33.38
C GLY A 75 -4.00 9.74 -32.63
N ASP A 76 -3.78 10.17 -31.38
CA ASP A 76 -2.59 9.83 -30.62
C ASP A 76 -2.69 8.43 -29.99
N ASN A 77 -2.16 7.43 -30.69
CA ASN A 77 -2.08 6.04 -30.20
C ASN A 77 -1.02 5.81 -29.12
N VAL A 78 -0.22 6.83 -28.77
CA VAL A 78 0.70 6.74 -27.61
C VAL A 78 -0.05 7.09 -26.34
N ARG A 79 -0.94 8.08 -26.40
CA ARG A 79 -1.74 8.55 -25.26
C ARG A 79 -3.07 7.81 -25.10
N HIS A 80 -3.61 7.23 -26.18
CA HIS A 80 -4.85 6.46 -26.17
C HIS A 80 -4.62 4.96 -26.32
N LEU A 81 -5.62 4.19 -25.88
CA LEU A 81 -5.64 2.74 -26.03
C LEU A 81 -6.72 2.34 -27.01
N THR A 82 -6.36 1.45 -27.92
CA THR A 82 -7.30 0.80 -28.84
C THR A 82 -8.10 -0.29 -28.13
N ALA A 83 -9.25 -0.66 -28.70
CA ALA A 83 -10.04 -1.79 -28.22
C ALA A 83 -9.27 -3.13 -28.31
N ALA A 84 -8.38 -3.25 -29.30
CA ALA A 84 -7.53 -4.41 -29.48
C ALA A 84 -6.48 -4.52 -28.37
N GLU A 85 -5.78 -3.43 -28.04
CA GLU A 85 -4.80 -3.40 -26.94
C GLU A 85 -5.45 -3.73 -25.60
N ARG A 86 -6.64 -3.16 -25.32
CA ARG A 86 -7.39 -3.45 -24.10
C ARG A 86 -7.73 -4.94 -23.99
N THR A 87 -8.23 -5.53 -25.08
CA THR A 87 -8.54 -6.97 -25.13
C THR A 87 -7.28 -7.81 -24.93
N ALA A 88 -6.17 -7.44 -25.58
CA ALA A 88 -4.90 -8.15 -25.46
C ALA A 88 -4.34 -8.09 -24.03
N TRP A 89 -4.38 -6.92 -23.38
CA TRP A 89 -3.93 -6.75 -22.00
C TRP A 89 -4.81 -7.55 -21.02
N ASN A 90 -6.12 -7.53 -21.20
CA ASN A 90 -7.04 -8.33 -20.39
C ASN A 90 -6.83 -9.84 -20.58
N ALA A 91 -6.22 -10.27 -21.68
CA ALA A 91 -5.88 -11.67 -21.93
C ALA A 91 -4.45 -12.06 -21.50
N LYS A 92 -3.61 -11.10 -21.02
CA LYS A 92 -2.21 -11.39 -20.64
C LYS A 92 -2.10 -12.31 -19.43
N ALA A 93 -3.09 -12.34 -18.55
CA ALA A 93 -3.17 -13.28 -17.45
C ALA A 93 -4.56 -13.91 -17.44
N ALA A 94 -4.63 -15.23 -17.20
CA ALA A 94 -5.88 -15.84 -16.80
C ALA A 94 -6.36 -15.17 -15.49
N GLY A 95 -7.67 -14.98 -15.31
CA GLY A 95 -8.24 -14.39 -14.09
C GLY A 95 -7.81 -15.12 -12.80
N ASP A 96 -7.42 -16.38 -12.94
CA ASP A 96 -6.81 -17.17 -11.88
C ASP A 96 -5.28 -17.13 -12.01
N HIS A 97 -4.63 -16.33 -11.14
CA HIS A 97 -3.18 -16.41 -10.98
C HIS A 97 -2.85 -17.64 -10.14
N THR A 98 -2.26 -18.66 -10.76
CA THR A 98 -1.81 -19.86 -10.06
C THR A 98 -0.29 -19.98 -10.16
N HIS A 99 0.35 -20.41 -9.08
CA HIS A 99 1.76 -20.73 -9.06
C HIS A 99 1.94 -22.21 -8.80
N THR A 100 2.66 -22.88 -9.69
CA THR A 100 3.16 -24.24 -9.47
C THR A 100 4.21 -24.23 -8.36
N ALA A 101 4.35 -25.36 -7.66
CA ALA A 101 5.41 -25.56 -6.66
C ALA A 101 6.82 -25.26 -7.23
N ALA A 102 7.06 -25.56 -8.52
CA ALA A 102 8.33 -25.28 -9.18
C ALA A 102 8.60 -23.78 -9.34
N GLN A 103 7.59 -22.98 -9.68
CA GLN A 103 7.73 -21.52 -9.88
C GLN A 103 8.13 -20.78 -8.60
N VAL A 104 7.72 -21.28 -7.44
CA VAL A 104 8.03 -20.67 -6.13
C VAL A 104 9.21 -21.34 -5.42
N GLY A 105 9.87 -22.31 -6.05
CA GLY A 105 10.96 -23.06 -5.43
C GLY A 105 10.53 -23.87 -4.21
N ALA A 106 9.27 -24.31 -4.16
CA ALA A 106 8.75 -25.10 -3.04
C ALA A 106 9.47 -26.45 -2.93
N VAL A 107 9.54 -26.96 -1.69
CA VAL A 107 10.13 -28.26 -1.41
C VAL A 107 9.28 -29.36 -2.06
N PRO A 108 9.86 -30.23 -2.93
CA PRO A 108 9.10 -31.32 -3.54
C PRO A 108 8.56 -32.30 -2.50
N THR A 109 7.30 -32.71 -2.64
CA THR A 109 6.66 -33.70 -1.75
C THR A 109 7.26 -35.11 -1.85
N THR A 110 8.12 -35.35 -2.85
CA THR A 110 8.93 -36.56 -2.97
C THR A 110 10.11 -36.61 -2.00
N ARG A 111 10.51 -35.46 -1.42
CA ARG A 111 11.48 -35.44 -0.32
C ARG A 111 10.83 -35.99 0.96
N LYS A 112 11.68 -36.50 1.86
CA LYS A 112 11.26 -37.12 3.10
C LYS A 112 11.96 -36.48 4.29
N VAL A 113 11.28 -36.44 5.43
CA VAL A 113 11.86 -36.10 6.74
C VAL A 113 11.89 -37.37 7.56
N ASN A 114 13.11 -37.86 7.86
CA ASN A 114 13.34 -39.16 8.49
C ASN A 114 12.50 -40.31 7.87
N GLY A 115 12.52 -40.44 6.54
CA GLY A 115 11.80 -41.50 5.83
C GLY A 115 10.29 -41.29 5.66
N LYS A 116 9.69 -40.28 6.32
CA LYS A 116 8.26 -39.94 6.24
C LYS A 116 7.98 -38.94 5.12
N ALA A 117 6.85 -39.09 4.42
CA ALA A 117 6.47 -38.25 3.29
C ALA A 117 5.97 -36.86 3.73
N LEU A 118 6.17 -35.86 2.88
CA LEU A 118 5.71 -34.48 3.10
C LEU A 118 4.27 -34.21 2.60
N SER A 119 3.48 -35.26 2.39
CA SER A 119 2.10 -35.16 1.91
C SER A 119 1.07 -34.88 3.02
N ALA A 120 1.51 -34.84 4.28
CA ALA A 120 0.71 -34.55 5.48
C ALA A 120 1.65 -34.10 6.63
N ASP A 121 1.09 -33.84 7.81
CA ASP A 121 1.85 -33.54 9.02
C ASP A 121 2.85 -34.66 9.35
N VAL A 122 4.08 -34.28 9.73
CA VAL A 122 5.17 -35.21 10.05
C VAL A 122 5.31 -35.33 11.56
N THR A 123 4.83 -36.44 12.11
CA THR A 123 5.04 -36.79 13.52
C THR A 123 6.34 -37.59 13.69
N LEU A 124 7.27 -37.05 14.49
CA LEU A 124 8.53 -37.70 14.85
C LEU A 124 8.49 -38.18 16.31
N ALA A 125 8.91 -39.42 16.53
CA ALA A 125 9.19 -39.97 17.85
C ALA A 125 10.67 -39.79 18.21
N ALA A 126 11.04 -40.01 19.47
CA ALA A 126 12.44 -39.92 19.92
C ALA A 126 13.36 -40.83 19.07
N ALA A 127 12.91 -42.04 18.76
CA ALA A 127 13.64 -42.99 17.91
C ALA A 127 13.90 -42.46 16.48
N ASP A 128 13.02 -41.61 15.94
CA ASP A 128 13.16 -41.07 14.59
C ASP A 128 14.39 -40.16 14.46
N VAL A 129 14.83 -39.51 15.54
CA VAL A 129 15.95 -38.57 15.53
C VAL A 129 17.15 -39.05 16.35
N GLY A 130 17.12 -40.32 16.79
CA GLY A 130 18.15 -40.88 17.68
C GLY A 130 18.13 -40.26 19.09
N ALA A 131 17.05 -39.59 19.46
CA ALA A 131 16.88 -39.06 20.81
C ALA A 131 16.45 -40.18 21.78
N ALA A 132 16.78 -39.98 23.05
CA ALA A 132 16.28 -40.85 24.11
C ALA A 132 14.79 -40.57 24.38
N ALA A 133 14.03 -41.62 24.68
CA ALA A 133 12.61 -41.50 24.98
C ALA A 133 12.35 -40.64 26.23
N ALA A 134 11.15 -40.05 26.30
CA ALA A 134 10.69 -39.37 27.49
C ALA A 134 10.70 -40.35 28.68
N GLY A 135 11.29 -39.95 29.81
CA GLY A 135 11.44 -40.80 31.00
C GLY A 135 12.54 -41.85 30.93
N HIS A 136 13.44 -41.80 29.93
CA HIS A 136 14.62 -42.67 29.95
C HIS A 136 15.48 -42.40 31.19
N SER A 137 16.21 -43.42 31.62
CA SER A 137 17.10 -43.35 32.78
C SER A 137 18.49 -43.87 32.40
N HIS A 138 19.51 -43.30 33.01
CA HIS A 138 20.88 -43.78 32.92
C HIS A 138 21.23 -44.56 34.18
N ALA A 139 21.98 -45.66 34.04
CA ALA A 139 22.63 -46.26 35.20
C ALA A 139 23.66 -45.28 35.76
N ALA A 140 23.85 -45.28 37.09
CA ALA A 140 24.84 -44.40 37.74
C ALA A 140 26.25 -44.57 37.14
N SER A 141 26.61 -45.79 36.73
CA SER A 141 27.88 -46.10 36.06
C SER A 141 28.05 -45.45 34.69
N GLY A 142 26.96 -45.03 34.03
CA GLY A 142 26.96 -44.39 32.71
C GLY A 142 27.06 -42.86 32.75
N VAL A 143 27.03 -42.24 33.94
CA VAL A 143 27.12 -40.79 34.11
C VAL A 143 28.60 -40.40 34.26
N THR A 144 29.21 -39.91 33.17
CA THR A 144 30.64 -39.51 33.16
C THR A 144 30.85 -38.08 33.70
N ALA A 145 29.79 -37.29 33.88
CA ALA A 145 29.86 -35.91 34.36
C ALA A 145 29.32 -35.75 35.80
N GLY A 146 30.23 -35.82 36.77
CA GLY A 146 30.10 -35.14 38.07
C GLY A 146 29.43 -35.89 39.23
N THR A 147 29.70 -35.36 40.43
CA THR A 147 29.08 -35.71 41.72
C THR A 147 27.55 -35.72 41.59
N LEU A 148 26.90 -36.85 41.92
CA LEU A 148 25.45 -36.92 42.05
C LEU A 148 25.04 -36.02 43.24
N ALA A 149 24.13 -35.06 43.03
CA ALA A 149 23.58 -34.27 44.13
C ALA A 149 22.66 -35.16 44.99
N GLY A 150 22.94 -35.26 46.29
CA GLY A 150 22.13 -36.01 47.25
C GLY A 150 22.77 -37.31 47.75
N LYS A 151 22.03 -38.06 48.58
CA LYS A 151 22.47 -39.36 49.11
C LYS A 151 22.28 -40.43 48.03
N VAL A 152 23.35 -41.16 47.70
CA VAL A 152 23.29 -42.33 46.79
C VAL A 152 23.12 -43.59 47.64
N ASN A 153 22.02 -44.32 47.48
CA ASN A 153 21.82 -45.61 48.14
C ASN A 153 22.62 -46.69 47.39
N ALA A 154 23.84 -47.00 47.84
CA ALA A 154 24.62 -48.11 47.31
C ALA A 154 24.07 -49.47 47.81
N ASN A 155 23.95 -50.46 46.93
CA ASN A 155 23.73 -51.84 47.37
C ASN A 155 25.01 -52.43 47.99
N ALA A 156 24.88 -53.54 48.74
CA ALA A 156 25.99 -54.12 49.53
C ALA A 156 27.22 -54.48 48.68
N SER A 157 27.03 -54.87 47.41
CA SER A 157 28.13 -55.22 46.51
C SER A 157 28.83 -53.98 45.93
N ALA A 158 28.07 -52.92 45.59
CA ALA A 158 28.63 -51.66 45.11
C ALA A 158 29.41 -50.92 46.21
N ALA A 159 28.99 -51.06 47.47
CA ALA A 159 29.70 -50.51 48.62
C ALA A 159 31.12 -51.08 48.78
N GLY A 160 31.34 -52.33 48.39
CA GLY A 160 32.66 -52.99 48.46
C GLY A 160 33.69 -52.49 47.46
N THR A 161 33.25 -51.81 46.39
CA THR A 161 34.13 -51.30 45.31
C THR A 161 34.49 -49.82 45.44
N LEU A 162 33.91 -49.10 46.41
CA LEU A 162 34.18 -47.67 46.65
C LEU A 162 35.43 -47.52 47.52
N THR A 163 36.60 -47.58 46.91
CA THR A 163 37.91 -47.65 47.60
C THR A 163 38.50 -46.30 48.00
N ALA A 164 37.76 -45.19 47.90
CA ALA A 164 38.21 -43.86 48.31
C ALA A 164 37.09 -43.12 49.06
N ALA A 165 37.47 -42.40 50.12
CA ALA A 165 36.58 -41.73 51.06
C ALA A 165 35.50 -40.86 50.38
N GLN A 166 34.31 -41.44 50.21
CA GLN A 166 33.12 -40.75 49.74
C GLN A 166 31.97 -41.13 50.68
N VAL A 167 31.76 -40.24 51.67
CA VAL A 167 30.61 -40.06 52.56
C VAL A 167 29.74 -41.31 52.80
N ARG A 168 30.04 -42.07 53.86
CA ARG A 168 29.01 -42.81 54.60
C ARG A 168 28.42 -41.85 55.62
N ASP A 169 27.11 -41.62 55.63
CA ASP A 169 26.45 -41.12 56.85
C ASP A 169 26.68 -42.17 57.94
N ILE A 170 27.67 -41.95 58.80
CA ILE A 170 27.84 -42.74 60.01
C ILE A 170 27.03 -42.01 61.07
N SER A 171 25.76 -42.38 61.22
CA SER A 171 24.96 -41.98 62.37
C SER A 171 25.22 -43.00 63.48
N VAL A 172 25.95 -42.59 64.53
CA VAL A 172 26.20 -43.39 65.72
C VAL A 172 25.49 -42.75 66.89
N GLY A 173 24.59 -43.48 67.52
CA GLY A 173 23.89 -43.00 68.71
C GLY A 173 24.83 -42.92 69.92
N THR A 174 24.53 -42.05 70.89
CA THR A 174 25.31 -41.96 72.14
C THR A 174 25.29 -43.25 72.97
N ALA A 175 24.29 -44.12 72.75
CA ALA A 175 24.24 -45.46 73.35
C ALA A 175 25.17 -46.47 72.67
N GLU A 176 25.63 -46.20 71.45
CA GLU A 176 26.47 -47.11 70.65
C GLU A 176 27.96 -46.81 70.79
N LEU A 177 28.33 -45.73 71.48
CA LEU A 177 29.72 -45.36 71.77
C LEU A 177 29.98 -45.46 73.26
N THR A 178 30.96 -46.28 73.64
CA THR A 178 31.45 -46.33 75.01
C THR A 178 32.64 -45.38 75.15
N PRO A 179 32.59 -44.37 76.04
CA PRO A 179 33.68 -43.42 76.19
C PRO A 179 35.01 -44.12 76.43
N GLY A 180 36.01 -43.82 75.59
CA GLY A 180 37.39 -44.27 75.75
C GLY A 180 37.71 -45.70 75.28
N THR A 181 36.77 -46.48 74.73
CA THR A 181 37.06 -47.86 74.29
C THR A 181 36.59 -48.22 72.88
N SER A 182 35.74 -47.42 72.25
CA SER A 182 35.35 -47.65 70.84
C SER A 182 36.53 -47.42 69.89
N ALA A 183 37.23 -48.49 69.52
CA ALA A 183 38.37 -48.43 68.60
C ALA A 183 37.88 -48.16 67.16
N LEU A 184 38.25 -47.01 66.60
CA LEU A 184 38.15 -46.79 65.17
C LEU A 184 39.30 -47.54 64.49
N VAL A 185 38.95 -48.50 63.62
CA VAL A 185 39.96 -49.30 62.89
C VAL A 185 40.83 -48.41 62.00
N THR A 186 40.35 -47.23 61.57
CA THR A 186 41.14 -46.08 61.10
C THR A 186 40.37 -44.75 61.30
N GLY A 187 41.06 -43.65 61.63
CA GLY A 187 40.52 -42.27 61.65
C GLY A 187 40.33 -41.63 63.04
N SER A 188 40.10 -40.30 63.06
CA SER A 188 39.80 -39.51 64.27
C SER A 188 38.42 -38.87 64.17
N LEU A 189 37.63 -38.92 65.24
CA LEU A 189 36.36 -38.21 65.36
C LEU A 189 36.60 -36.88 66.08
N TYR A 190 36.38 -35.76 65.40
CA TYR A 190 36.46 -34.42 66.01
C TYR A 190 35.07 -33.99 66.49
N PHE A 191 34.90 -33.88 67.80
CA PHE A 191 33.75 -33.22 68.39
C PHE A 191 34.13 -31.78 68.72
N VAL A 192 33.42 -30.81 68.12
CA VAL A 192 33.53 -29.39 68.47
C VAL A 192 32.50 -29.12 69.58
N TYR A 193 32.95 -28.65 70.73
CA TYR A 193 32.06 -28.14 71.77
C TYR A 193 31.83 -26.64 71.51
N GLU A 194 30.57 -26.21 71.47
CA GLU A 194 30.20 -24.81 71.77
C GLU A 194 30.13 -24.60 73.28
#